data_AF-J9H142-F1
#
_entry.id   AF-J9H142-F1
#
_cell.length_a   1.000
_cell.length_b   1.000
_cell.length_c   1.000
_cell.angle_alpha   90.00
_cell.angle_beta   90.00
_cell.angle_gamma   90.00
#
_symmetry.space_group_name_H-M   'P 1'
#
loop_
_entity.id
_entity.type
_entity.pdbx_description
1 polymer ?
#
loop_
_entity_poly.entity_id
_entity_poly.type
_entity_poly.pdbx_seq_one_letter_code
_entity_poly.pdbx_strand_id
1 'polypeptide(L)'
;MRRYLNQRGIRDEVLDYCVQLGILYESAPYHNAVFVGMDEQGHARYAFLRGIYDNRGKSFRMEQEGSEKQYSFCVPPLGKSCRVAVYEACIDALAHMTLEGNADKYRLSLGGVAAPKEGIRQNVRKMKVPDALEHFLKQHPEVTEIEICTDHDFAGRWACEQLKEHYEKEYAVFCNLPPIEGADYGDLAKQAWGKQQKQQRERGR
;
A
#
# COMPACT_ATOMS: atom_id res chain seq x y z
N MET A 1 -7.37 14.40 -8.42
CA MET A 1 -6.72 13.21 -7.82
C MET A 1 -5.44 12.85 -8.56
N ARG A 2 -5.49 12.63 -9.89
CA ARG A 2 -4.32 12.30 -10.72
C ARG A 2 -3.09 13.17 -10.50
N ARG A 3 -3.23 14.51 -10.59
CA ARG A 3 -2.11 15.45 -10.37
C ARG A 3 -1.39 15.22 -9.03
N TYR A 4 -2.15 14.97 -7.96
CA TYR A 4 -1.59 14.75 -6.62
C TYR A 4 -0.79 13.44 -6.56
N LEU A 5 -1.36 12.34 -7.07
CA LEU A 5 -0.70 11.03 -7.05
C LEU A 5 0.51 10.99 -8.01
N ASN A 6 0.46 11.69 -9.14
CA ASN A 6 1.62 11.84 -10.03
C ASN A 6 2.76 12.62 -9.35
N GLN A 7 2.46 13.64 -8.55
CA GLN A 7 3.46 14.35 -7.74
C GLN A 7 4.05 13.49 -6.62
N ARG A 8 3.39 12.38 -6.26
CA ARG A 8 3.94 11.31 -5.40
C ARG A 8 4.75 10.28 -6.17
N GLY A 9 4.92 10.48 -7.48
CA GLY A 9 5.70 9.60 -8.34
C GLY A 9 4.97 8.35 -8.83
N ILE A 10 3.65 8.25 -8.62
CA ILE A 10 2.83 7.17 -9.18
C ILE A 10 2.59 7.45 -10.67
N ARG A 11 2.78 6.45 -11.53
CA ARG A 11 2.61 6.60 -12.99
C ARG A 11 1.14 6.54 -13.40
N ASP A 12 0.81 7.24 -14.49
CA ASP A 12 -0.55 7.27 -15.03
C ASP A 12 -1.09 5.87 -15.35
N GLU A 13 -0.25 4.96 -15.86
CA GLU A 13 -0.63 3.57 -16.14
C GLU A 13 -1.16 2.83 -14.90
N VAL A 14 -0.53 3.03 -13.74
CA VAL A 14 -0.96 2.44 -12.46
C VAL A 14 -2.28 3.06 -12.00
N LEU A 15 -2.43 4.38 -12.15
CA LEU A 15 -3.67 5.08 -11.81
C LEU A 15 -4.82 4.65 -12.72
N ASP A 16 -4.57 4.55 -14.03
CA ASP A 16 -5.56 4.15 -15.03
C ASP A 16 -6.04 2.73 -14.76
N TYR A 17 -5.12 1.82 -14.44
CA TYR A 17 -5.46 0.46 -14.04
C TYR A 17 -6.39 0.42 -12.82
N CYS A 18 -6.05 1.16 -11.75
CA CYS A 18 -6.88 1.19 -10.54
C CYS A 18 -8.23 1.88 -10.76
N VAL A 19 -8.30 2.90 -11.61
CA VAL A 19 -9.54 3.60 -11.97
C VAL A 19 -10.45 2.72 -12.81
N GLN A 20 -9.90 1.98 -13.79
CA GLN A 20 -10.64 1.03 -14.62
C GLN A 20 -11.23 -0.12 -13.79
N LEU A 21 -10.51 -0.57 -12.77
CA LEU A 21 -11.00 -1.56 -11.80
C LEU A 21 -12.04 -0.99 -10.82
N GLY A 22 -12.27 0.32 -10.80
CA GLY A 22 -13.19 0.96 -9.85
C GLY A 22 -12.68 1.00 -8.41
N ILE A 23 -11.41 0.68 -8.17
CA ILE A 23 -10.80 0.65 -6.82
C ILE A 23 -10.15 1.98 -6.43
N LEU A 24 -10.02 2.91 -7.38
CA LEU A 24 -9.51 4.26 -7.15
C LEU A 24 -10.38 5.29 -7.88
N TYR A 25 -10.89 6.29 -7.17
CA TYR A 25 -11.59 7.41 -7.79
C TYR A 25 -11.42 8.72 -7.01
N GLU A 26 -11.91 9.83 -7.57
CA GLU A 26 -11.95 11.13 -6.90
C GLU A 26 -13.37 11.41 -6.41
N SER A 27 -13.54 11.66 -5.11
CA SER A 27 -14.87 11.98 -4.56
C SER A 27 -15.30 13.42 -4.88
N ALA A 28 -16.61 13.62 -4.99
CA ALA A 28 -17.22 14.95 -5.02
C ALA A 28 -18.12 15.15 -3.77
N PRO A 29 -18.24 16.38 -3.23
CA PRO A 29 -17.57 17.62 -3.64
C PRO A 29 -16.19 17.83 -2.99
N TYR A 30 -15.75 16.92 -2.13
CA TYR A 30 -14.56 17.13 -1.28
C TYR A 30 -13.23 16.82 -1.96
N HIS A 31 -13.24 16.22 -3.15
CA HIS A 31 -12.05 15.90 -3.92
C HIS A 31 -11.02 15.07 -3.14
N ASN A 32 -11.46 13.99 -2.52
CA ASN A 32 -10.53 13.02 -1.93
C ASN A 32 -10.14 11.98 -2.98
N ALA A 33 -8.91 11.49 -2.96
CA ALA A 33 -8.58 10.20 -3.59
C ALA A 33 -9.17 9.10 -2.71
N VAL A 34 -10.06 8.28 -3.27
CA VAL A 34 -10.78 7.23 -2.56
C VAL A 34 -10.23 5.85 -2.93
N PHE A 35 -9.67 5.24 -1.90
CA PHE A 35 -9.12 3.91 -1.66
C PHE A 35 -10.16 2.80 -1.50
N VAL A 36 -10.71 2.17 -2.55
CA VAL A 36 -11.81 1.21 -2.35
C VAL A 36 -11.30 -0.23 -2.24
N GLY A 37 -11.77 -0.93 -1.21
CA GLY A 37 -11.63 -2.38 -1.11
C GLY A 37 -12.97 -3.07 -1.35
N MET A 38 -12.92 -4.17 -2.11
CA MET A 38 -14.08 -4.91 -2.58
C MET A 38 -14.15 -6.28 -1.91
N ASP A 39 -15.37 -6.80 -1.72
CA ASP A 39 -15.58 -8.22 -1.41
C ASP A 39 -15.43 -9.11 -2.65
N GLU A 40 -15.55 -10.41 -2.45
CA GLU A 40 -15.40 -11.44 -3.50
C GLU A 40 -16.50 -11.35 -4.57
N GLN A 41 -17.60 -10.65 -4.27
CA GLN A 41 -18.71 -10.40 -5.20
C GLN A 41 -18.54 -9.07 -5.95
N GLY A 42 -17.47 -8.31 -5.67
CA GLY A 42 -17.20 -7.02 -6.28
C GLY A 42 -17.95 -5.85 -5.64
N HIS A 43 -18.53 -6.02 -4.45
CA HIS A 43 -19.16 -4.91 -3.73
C HIS A 43 -18.14 -4.17 -2.87
N ALA A 44 -18.23 -2.84 -2.86
CA ALA A 44 -17.39 -2.01 -2.00
C ALA A 44 -17.72 -2.26 -0.52
N ARG A 45 -16.71 -2.70 0.25
CA ARG A 45 -16.80 -2.93 1.71
C ARG A 45 -15.84 -2.08 2.52
N TYR A 46 -14.89 -1.42 1.87
CA TYR A 46 -13.89 -0.58 2.51
C TYR A 46 -13.66 0.67 1.67
N ALA A 47 -13.46 1.82 2.33
CA ALA A 47 -13.01 3.03 1.65
C ALA A 47 -12.04 3.84 2.51
N PHE A 48 -10.84 4.08 2.00
CA PHE A 48 -9.87 5.01 2.58
C PHE A 48 -9.83 6.32 1.80
N LEU A 49 -10.10 7.44 2.45
CA LEU A 49 -10.13 8.76 1.83
C LEU A 49 -8.83 9.51 2.12
N ARG A 50 -8.18 10.01 1.07
CA ARG A 50 -7.02 10.91 1.16
C ARG A 50 -7.34 12.25 0.53
N GLY A 51 -7.31 13.32 1.31
CA GLY A 51 -7.43 14.69 0.80
C GLY A 51 -6.25 15.04 -0.11
N ILE A 52 -6.56 15.62 -1.27
CA ILE A 52 -5.57 15.95 -2.31
C ILE A 52 -5.30 17.46 -2.45
N TYR A 53 -6.09 18.29 -1.76
CA TYR A 53 -5.89 19.73 -1.67
C TYR A 53 -5.29 20.06 -0.30
N ASP A 54 -3.99 20.31 -0.27
CA ASP A 54 -3.27 20.64 0.96
C ASP A 54 -2.96 22.14 0.99
N ASN A 55 -3.99 22.96 1.20
CA ASN A 55 -3.87 24.42 1.20
C ASN A 55 -3.54 24.97 2.60
N ARG A 56 -3.54 24.11 3.65
CA ARG A 56 -3.42 24.52 5.06
C ARG A 56 -2.54 23.59 5.94
N GLY A 57 -1.75 22.69 5.35
CA GLY A 57 -0.62 22.04 6.03
C GLY A 57 -0.91 20.73 6.78
N LYS A 58 -2.16 20.23 6.78
CA LYS A 58 -2.46 18.86 7.25
C LYS A 58 -3.32 18.15 6.20
N SER A 59 -2.73 17.15 5.56
CA SER A 59 -3.42 16.28 4.64
C SER A 59 -4.52 15.48 5.36
N PHE A 60 -5.77 15.65 4.93
CA PHE A 60 -6.90 14.87 5.40
C PHE A 60 -6.71 13.38 5.07
N ARG A 61 -6.92 12.50 6.03
CA ARG A 61 -6.95 11.05 5.84
C ARG A 61 -7.99 10.42 6.77
N MET A 62 -8.80 9.50 6.27
CA MET A 62 -9.89 8.89 7.03
C MET A 62 -10.32 7.56 6.41
N GLU A 63 -10.62 6.57 7.23
CA GLU A 63 -11.41 5.42 6.79
C GLU A 63 -12.90 5.79 6.87
N GLN A 64 -13.66 5.53 5.80
CA GLN A 64 -15.09 5.81 5.74
C GLN A 64 -15.85 4.98 6.78
N GLU A 65 -16.83 5.58 7.44
CA GLU A 65 -17.72 4.87 8.37
C GLU A 65 -18.37 3.66 7.68
N GLY A 66 -18.41 2.52 8.38
CA GLY A 66 -18.89 1.25 7.83
C GLY A 66 -17.83 0.44 7.07
N SER A 67 -16.60 0.94 6.95
CA SER A 67 -15.51 0.18 6.33
C SER A 67 -15.16 -1.08 7.12
N GLU A 68 -15.09 -2.21 6.43
CA GLU A 68 -14.70 -3.50 6.96
C GLU A 68 -13.21 -3.77 6.65
N LYS A 69 -12.36 -3.75 7.67
CA LYS A 69 -10.89 -3.84 7.50
C LYS A 69 -10.40 -5.12 6.83
N GLN A 70 -11.16 -6.21 6.89
CA GLN A 70 -10.84 -7.46 6.21
C GLN A 70 -10.84 -7.33 4.69
N TYR A 71 -11.59 -6.36 4.14
CA TYR A 71 -11.65 -6.06 2.72
C TYR A 71 -10.84 -4.81 2.37
N SER A 72 -9.69 -4.59 3.02
CA SER A 72 -8.84 -3.42 2.74
C SER A 72 -8.44 -3.33 1.27
N PHE A 73 -8.01 -2.14 0.83
CA PHE A 73 -7.60 -1.87 -0.55
C PHE A 73 -6.56 -2.88 -1.05
N CYS A 74 -6.87 -3.52 -2.19
CA CYS A 74 -5.98 -4.45 -2.87
C CYS A 74 -5.96 -4.16 -4.37
N VAL A 75 -4.77 -4.10 -4.96
CA VAL A 75 -4.60 -4.09 -6.42
C VAL A 75 -4.35 -5.52 -6.88
N PRO A 76 -5.23 -6.11 -7.71
CA PRO A 76 -5.03 -7.44 -8.25
C PRO A 76 -3.95 -7.43 -9.36
N PRO A 77 -3.23 -8.55 -9.56
CA PRO A 77 -2.35 -8.73 -10.71
C PRO A 77 -3.13 -8.75 -12.03
N LEU A 78 -2.46 -8.45 -13.15
CA LEU A 78 -3.04 -8.54 -14.50
C LEU A 78 -3.30 -9.99 -14.94
N GLY A 79 -2.74 -10.98 -14.23
CA GLY A 79 -2.88 -12.39 -14.51
C GLY A 79 -2.94 -13.21 -13.22
N LYS A 80 -2.63 -14.50 -13.30
CA LYS A 80 -2.53 -15.35 -12.10
C LYS A 80 -1.26 -15.00 -11.32
N SER A 81 -1.36 -15.03 -10.00
CA SER A 81 -0.21 -14.90 -9.11
C SER A 81 -0.38 -15.82 -7.91
N CYS A 82 0.73 -16.33 -7.39
CA CYS A 82 0.80 -17.01 -6.10
C CYS A 82 1.38 -16.10 -5.01
N ARG A 83 1.58 -14.81 -5.29
CA ARG A 83 2.22 -13.85 -4.39
C ARG A 83 1.29 -12.70 -4.01
N VAL A 84 1.26 -12.41 -2.71
CA VAL A 84 0.73 -11.15 -2.19
C VAL A 84 1.85 -10.31 -1.58
N ALA A 85 1.98 -9.07 -2.02
CA ALA A 85 2.78 -8.05 -1.36
C ALA A 85 1.90 -7.22 -0.42
N VAL A 86 2.35 -7.02 0.81
CA VAL A 86 1.60 -6.30 1.85
C VAL A 86 2.26 -4.98 2.22
N TYR A 87 1.47 -3.92 2.35
CA TYR A 87 1.93 -2.54 2.54
C TYR A 87 1.19 -1.86 3.68
N GLU A 88 1.80 -0.88 4.34
CA GLU A 88 1.12 -0.13 5.40
C GLU A 88 -0.03 0.70 4.85
N ALA A 89 0.17 1.39 3.72
CA ALA A 89 -0.85 2.24 3.11
C ALA A 89 -1.04 1.99 1.61
N CYS A 90 -2.21 2.42 1.10
CA CYS A 90 -2.59 2.22 -0.30
C CYS A 90 -1.65 2.98 -1.27
N ILE A 91 -1.11 4.12 -0.85
CA ILE A 91 -0.17 4.91 -1.69
C ILE A 91 1.14 4.14 -1.89
N ASP A 92 1.64 3.45 -0.87
CA ASP A 92 2.88 2.66 -0.95
C ASP A 92 2.74 1.46 -1.88
N ALA A 93 1.57 0.82 -1.87
CA ALA A 93 1.24 -0.23 -2.85
C ALA A 93 1.35 0.27 -4.30
N LEU A 94 0.75 1.44 -4.60
CA LEU A 94 0.80 2.03 -5.95
C LEU A 94 2.20 2.57 -6.31
N ALA A 95 2.91 3.12 -5.33
CA ALA A 95 4.26 3.62 -5.51
C ALA A 95 5.23 2.48 -5.81
N HIS A 96 5.16 1.38 -5.06
CA HIS A 96 5.99 0.21 -5.31
C HIS A 96 5.65 -0.43 -6.67
N MET A 97 4.37 -0.57 -7.01
CA MET A 97 3.95 -1.03 -8.35
C MET A 97 4.55 -0.17 -9.47
N THR A 98 4.62 1.15 -9.26
CA THR A 98 5.23 2.07 -10.22
C THR A 98 6.75 1.86 -10.34
N LEU A 99 7.43 1.58 -9.24
CA LEU A 99 8.88 1.34 -9.20
C LEU A 99 9.24 0.01 -9.84
N GLU A 100 8.45 -1.04 -9.62
CA GLU A 100 8.64 -2.37 -10.24
C GLU A 100 8.29 -2.38 -11.73
N GLY A 101 7.31 -1.56 -12.13
CA GLY A 101 6.88 -1.46 -13.53
C GLY A 101 6.13 -2.68 -14.05
N ASN A 102 5.57 -3.50 -13.15
CA ASN A 102 4.78 -4.68 -13.50
C ASN A 102 3.58 -4.86 -12.54
N ALA A 103 2.65 -5.73 -12.92
CA ALA A 103 1.42 -6.05 -12.18
C ALA A 103 1.29 -7.57 -11.96
N ASP A 104 2.35 -8.20 -11.44
CA ASP A 104 2.53 -9.66 -11.37
C ASP A 104 2.09 -10.29 -10.04
N LYS A 105 1.80 -9.48 -9.03
CA LYS A 105 1.41 -9.88 -7.68
C LYS A 105 0.23 -9.06 -7.15
N TYR A 106 -0.51 -9.65 -6.21
CA TYR A 106 -1.49 -8.90 -5.43
C TYR A 106 -0.76 -7.86 -4.58
N ARG A 107 -1.33 -6.67 -4.44
CA ARG A 107 -0.76 -5.60 -3.61
C ARG A 107 -1.81 -5.13 -2.60
N LEU A 108 -1.72 -5.66 -1.39
CA LEU A 108 -2.70 -5.49 -0.33
C LEU A 108 -2.23 -4.43 0.67
N SER A 109 -3.08 -3.46 0.98
CA SER A 109 -2.85 -2.52 2.08
C SER A 109 -3.36 -3.11 3.40
N LEU A 110 -2.58 -2.99 4.46
CA LEU A 110 -2.94 -3.46 5.80
C LEU A 110 -3.80 -2.45 6.59
N GLY A 111 -3.96 -1.22 6.09
CA GLY A 111 -4.65 -0.14 6.82
C GLY A 111 -3.83 0.42 7.98
N GLY A 112 -2.50 0.40 7.84
CA GLY A 112 -1.51 0.75 8.85
C GLY A 112 -1.04 -0.44 9.71
N VAL A 113 0.07 -0.25 10.41
CA VAL A 113 0.58 -1.21 11.40
C VAL A 113 0.68 -0.54 12.77
N ALA A 114 0.57 -1.35 13.83
CA ALA A 114 0.65 -0.88 15.21
C ALA A 114 1.81 -1.59 15.91
N ALA A 115 2.85 -0.81 16.24
CA ALA A 115 4.01 -1.28 16.97
C ALA A 115 4.02 -0.77 18.43
N PRO A 116 4.72 -1.44 19.35
CA PRO A 116 5.00 -0.89 20.68
C PRO A 116 5.77 0.43 20.58
N LYS A 117 5.85 1.20 21.67
CA LYS A 117 6.73 2.37 21.70
C LYS A 117 8.18 1.93 21.58
N GLU A 118 8.93 2.61 20.72
CA GLU A 118 10.36 2.38 20.55
C GLU A 118 11.09 2.48 21.89
N GLY A 119 12.00 1.52 22.13
CA GLY A 119 12.76 1.41 23.38
C GLY A 119 12.10 0.55 24.48
N ILE A 120 10.83 0.16 24.35
CA ILE A 120 10.21 -0.80 25.28
C ILE A 120 10.59 -2.23 24.86
N ARG A 121 11.37 -2.92 25.71
CA ARG A 121 11.82 -4.31 25.46
C ARG A 121 11.14 -5.36 26.33
N GLN A 122 10.43 -4.97 27.38
CA GLN A 122 9.77 -5.88 28.31
C GLN A 122 8.26 -5.90 28.06
N ASN A 123 7.64 -7.09 28.17
CA ASN A 123 6.19 -7.30 28.00
C ASN A 123 5.63 -6.84 26.65
N VAL A 124 6.44 -6.87 25.58
CA VAL A 124 5.97 -6.59 24.22
C VAL A 124 4.99 -7.70 23.81
N ARG A 125 3.73 -7.32 23.63
CA ARG A 125 2.71 -8.23 23.10
C ARG A 125 3.01 -8.51 21.64
N LYS A 126 2.79 -9.76 21.20
CA LYS A 126 2.83 -10.11 19.79
C LYS A 126 1.86 -9.23 19.00
N MET A 127 2.24 -8.91 17.77
CA MET A 127 1.37 -8.20 16.84
C MET A 127 0.08 -9.00 16.63
N LYS A 128 -1.07 -8.31 16.67
CA LYS A 128 -2.29 -8.89 16.12
C LYS A 128 -2.12 -8.97 14.61
N VAL A 129 -2.32 -10.16 14.06
CA VAL A 129 -2.34 -10.36 12.60
C VAL A 129 -3.35 -9.40 11.96
N PRO A 130 -2.98 -8.68 10.88
CA PRO A 130 -3.90 -7.78 10.20
C PRO A 130 -5.09 -8.55 9.61
N ASP A 131 -6.31 -8.09 9.93
CA ASP A 131 -7.56 -8.73 9.46
C ASP A 131 -7.61 -8.82 7.93
N ALA A 132 -7.06 -7.82 7.23
CA ALA A 132 -6.95 -7.80 5.77
C ALA A 132 -6.14 -8.98 5.23
N LEU A 133 -4.95 -9.24 5.79
CA LEU A 133 -4.08 -10.31 5.32
C LEU A 133 -4.64 -11.69 5.67
N GLU A 134 -5.17 -11.85 6.88
CA GLU A 134 -5.77 -13.13 7.30
C GLU A 134 -6.97 -13.50 6.43
N HIS A 135 -7.88 -12.55 6.16
CA HIS A 135 -9.01 -12.79 5.28
C HIS A 135 -8.55 -13.05 3.84
N PHE A 136 -7.64 -12.23 3.32
CA PHE A 136 -7.12 -12.39 1.97
C PHE A 136 -6.55 -13.80 1.72
N LEU A 137 -5.71 -14.32 2.61
CA LEU A 137 -5.12 -15.65 2.46
C LEU A 137 -6.16 -16.78 2.52
N LYS A 138 -7.27 -16.61 3.24
CA LYS A 138 -8.38 -17.58 3.25
C LYS A 138 -9.13 -17.62 1.92
N GLN A 139 -9.23 -16.48 1.24
CA GLN A 139 -9.93 -16.36 -0.05
C GLN A 139 -9.05 -16.70 -1.25
N HIS A 140 -7.72 -16.64 -1.07
CA HIS A 140 -6.72 -16.89 -2.11
C HIS A 140 -5.83 -18.10 -1.79
N PRO A 141 -6.37 -19.34 -1.83
CA PRO A 141 -5.61 -20.55 -1.53
C PRO A 141 -4.48 -20.83 -2.53
N GLU A 142 -4.47 -20.16 -3.69
CA GLU A 142 -3.37 -20.18 -4.65
C GLU A 142 -2.13 -19.41 -4.20
N VAL A 143 -2.25 -18.57 -3.17
CA VAL A 143 -1.14 -17.78 -2.65
C VAL A 143 -0.26 -18.65 -1.77
N THR A 144 1.01 -18.75 -2.16
CA THR A 144 2.05 -19.49 -1.44
C THR A 144 3.21 -18.60 -1.01
N GLU A 145 3.22 -17.35 -1.47
CA GLU A 145 4.29 -16.38 -1.25
C GLU A 145 3.74 -15.07 -0.65
N ILE A 146 4.41 -14.58 0.39
CA ILE A 146 4.09 -13.31 1.04
C ILE A 146 5.32 -12.41 0.96
N GLU A 147 5.16 -11.25 0.35
CA GLU A 147 6.18 -10.21 0.31
C GLU A 147 5.79 -9.07 1.25
N ILE A 148 6.61 -8.79 2.26
CA ILE A 148 6.34 -7.76 3.25
C ILE A 148 7.07 -6.48 2.84
N CYS A 149 6.28 -5.45 2.52
CA CYS A 149 6.70 -4.16 1.99
C CYS A 149 6.28 -3.01 2.92
N THR A 150 6.44 -3.21 4.23
CA THR A 150 6.20 -2.18 5.25
C THR A 150 7.24 -1.07 5.21
N ASP A 151 7.00 0.01 5.97
CA ASP A 151 7.89 1.16 5.96
C ASP A 151 9.24 0.80 6.61
N HIS A 152 10.31 1.49 6.24
CA HIS A 152 11.63 1.23 6.82
C HIS A 152 11.89 2.04 8.10
N ASP A 153 10.85 2.27 8.89
CA ASP A 153 10.93 2.86 10.23
C ASP A 153 10.86 1.78 11.33
N PHE A 154 10.83 2.19 12.59
CA PHE A 154 10.71 1.25 13.70
C PHE A 154 9.43 0.40 13.62
N ALA A 155 8.29 1.02 13.31
CA ALA A 155 7.00 0.33 13.33
C ALA A 155 6.89 -0.67 12.18
N GLY A 156 7.32 -0.28 10.98
CA GLY A 156 7.32 -1.14 9.81
C GLY A 156 8.32 -2.28 9.92
N ARG A 157 9.54 -2.05 10.42
CA ARG A 157 10.50 -3.14 10.69
C ARG A 157 9.96 -4.14 11.71
N TRP A 158 9.37 -3.64 12.80
CA TRP A 158 8.78 -4.49 13.82
C TRP A 158 7.62 -5.32 13.26
N ALA A 159 6.72 -4.69 12.49
CA ALA A 159 5.62 -5.40 11.84
C ALA A 159 6.13 -6.47 10.86
N CYS A 160 7.18 -6.16 10.09
CA CYS A 160 7.81 -7.11 9.19
C CYS A 160 8.36 -8.34 9.92
N GLU A 161 9.08 -8.15 11.02
CA GLU A 161 9.58 -9.27 11.84
C GLU A 161 8.43 -10.12 12.39
N GLN A 162 7.38 -9.50 12.91
CA GLN A 162 6.23 -10.20 13.49
C GLN A 162 5.42 -10.99 12.46
N LEU A 163 5.18 -10.40 11.29
CA LEU A 163 4.48 -11.07 10.18
C LEU A 163 5.33 -12.22 9.63
N LYS A 164 6.64 -12.03 9.49
CA LYS A 164 7.54 -13.11 9.08
C LYS A 164 7.49 -14.28 10.07
N GLU A 165 7.70 -14.04 11.37
CA GLU A 165 7.66 -15.08 12.40
C GLU A 165 6.32 -15.85 12.39
N HIS A 166 5.22 -15.13 12.12
CA HIS A 166 3.89 -15.73 12.07
C HIS A 166 3.69 -16.65 10.85
N TYR A 167 4.12 -16.23 9.67
CA TYR A 167 3.78 -16.90 8.40
C TYR A 167 4.89 -17.76 7.79
N GLU A 168 6.15 -17.64 8.23
CA GLU A 168 7.31 -18.30 7.60
C GLU A 168 7.29 -19.84 7.65
N LYS A 169 6.41 -20.43 8.47
CA LYS A 169 6.23 -21.89 8.54
C LYS A 169 5.33 -22.44 7.43
N GLU A 170 4.44 -21.60 6.90
CA GLU A 170 3.38 -22.01 5.95
C GLU A 170 3.57 -21.38 4.56
N TYR A 171 4.22 -20.22 4.49
CA TYR A 171 4.42 -19.45 3.26
C TYR A 171 5.90 -19.15 3.03
N ALA A 172 6.29 -19.00 1.77
CA ALA A 172 7.57 -18.38 1.44
C ALA A 172 7.48 -16.86 1.70
N VAL A 173 8.16 -16.39 2.74
CA VAL A 173 8.10 -14.97 3.15
C VAL A 173 9.34 -14.21 2.69
N PHE A 174 9.14 -13.09 2.00
CA PHE A 174 10.17 -12.17 1.54
C PHE A 174 10.03 -10.82 2.23
N CYS A 175 11.09 -10.33 2.87
CA CYS A 175 11.12 -8.98 3.44
C CYS A 175 11.72 -8.03 2.41
N ASN A 176 10.91 -7.14 1.84
CA ASN A 176 11.31 -6.15 0.85
C ASN A 176 10.92 -4.78 1.36
N LEU A 177 11.68 -4.24 2.31
CA LEU A 177 11.48 -2.89 2.83
C LEU A 177 12.20 -1.86 1.94
N PRO A 178 11.78 -0.59 1.95
CA PRO A 178 12.53 0.50 1.33
C PRO A 178 14.02 0.45 1.72
N PRO A 179 14.98 0.67 0.80
CA PRO A 179 16.40 0.54 1.13
C PRO A 179 16.95 1.69 1.99
N ILE A 180 16.17 2.76 2.19
CA ILE A 180 16.55 3.94 2.95
C ILE A 180 15.83 3.88 4.29
N GLU A 181 16.57 3.93 5.40
CA GLU A 181 15.98 3.96 6.74
C GLU A 181 15.07 5.19 6.91
N GLY A 182 13.89 4.97 7.50
CA GLY A 182 12.86 5.97 7.70
C GLY A 182 12.05 6.34 6.46
N ALA A 183 12.29 5.69 5.32
CA ALA A 183 11.53 5.94 4.09
C ALA A 183 10.37 4.94 3.92
N ASP A 184 9.35 5.40 3.20
CA ASP A 184 8.28 4.58 2.61
C ASP A 184 8.47 4.44 1.07
N TYR A 185 7.65 3.62 0.41
CA TYR A 185 7.73 3.48 -1.05
C TYR A 185 7.27 4.73 -1.79
N GLY A 186 6.34 5.50 -1.21
CA GLY A 186 5.93 6.81 -1.72
C GLY A 186 7.09 7.80 -1.85
N ASP A 187 8.00 7.84 -0.88
CA ASP A 187 9.20 8.67 -0.89
C ASP A 187 10.16 8.25 -2.00
N LEU A 188 10.38 6.94 -2.16
CA LEU A 188 11.23 6.41 -3.23
C LEU A 188 10.67 6.76 -4.62
N ALA A 189 9.38 6.55 -4.85
CA ALA A 189 8.72 6.87 -6.12
C ALA A 189 8.80 8.37 -6.42
N LYS A 190 8.57 9.23 -5.42
CA LYS A 190 8.69 10.68 -5.56
C LYS A 190 10.12 11.12 -5.90
N GLN A 191 11.13 10.52 -5.27
CA GLN A 191 12.54 10.78 -5.58
C GLN A 191 12.89 10.36 -7.01
N ALA A 192 12.45 9.18 -7.44
CA ALA A 192 12.66 8.68 -8.79
C ALA A 192 12.02 9.60 -9.84
N TRP A 193 10.77 10.03 -9.60
CA TRP A 193 10.06 10.98 -10.45
C TRP A 193 10.76 12.34 -10.56
N GLY A 194 11.28 12.85 -9.44
CA GLY A 194 12.05 14.09 -9.42
C GLY A 194 13.35 14.01 -10.23
N LYS A 195 14.05 12.86 -10.19
CA LYS A 195 15.26 12.63 -11.00
C LYS A 195 14.93 12.58 -12.50
N GLN A 196 13.86 11.89 -12.89
CA GLN A 196 13.42 11.80 -14.29
C GLN A 196 13.06 13.17 -14.88
N GLN A 197 12.32 14.01 -14.14
CA GLN A 197 11.98 15.35 -14.61
C GLN A 197 13.19 16.26 -14.80
N LYS A 198 14.19 16.19 -13.90
CA LYS A 198 15.42 16.96 -14.06
C LYS A 198 16.16 16.55 -15.33
N GLN A 199 16.32 15.25 -15.56
CA GLN A 199 16.97 14.72 -16.76
C GLN A 199 16.23 15.12 -18.05
N GLN A 200 14.89 15.10 -18.07
CA GLN A 200 14.11 15.55 -19.24
C GLN A 200 14.31 17.05 -19.53
N ARG A 201 14.36 17.89 -18.49
CA ARG A 201 14.60 19.34 -18.63
C ARG A 201 16.02 19.64 -19.12
N GLU A 202 17.00 18.83 -18.72
CA GLU A 202 18.39 18.97 -19.17
C GLU A 202 18.60 18.49 -20.61
N ARG A 203 17.85 17.46 -21.05
CA ARG A 203 17.89 16.94 -22.44
C ARG A 203 17.10 17.77 -23.44
N GLY A 204 16.11 18.53 -22.98
CA GLY A 204 15.30 19.43 -23.80
C GLY A 204 15.87 20.85 -23.92
N ARG A 205 17.09 21.09 -23.43
CA ARG A 205 17.83 22.35 -23.52
C ARG A 205 18.96 22.25 -24.54
#